data_AF-A0A3D2C9L4-F1
#
_entry.id   AF-A0A3D2C9L4-F1
#
_cell.length_a   1.000
_cell.length_b   1.000
_cell.length_c   1.000
_cell.angle_alpha   90.00
_cell.angle_beta   90.00
_cell.angle_gamma   90.00
#
_symmetry.space_group_name_H-M   'P 1'
#
loop_
_entity.id
_entity.type
_entity.pdbx_description
1 polymer ?
#
loop_
_entity_poly.entity_id
_entity_poly.type
_entity_poly.pdbx_seq_one_letter_code
_entity_poly.pdbx_strand_id
1 'polypeptide(L)'
;MRNLNRFWMVIGVLAACTSRGKDEAGQDGLDGGGSSGDDGTGEDDVIGPPEEDWAVEATISGTVTVELFGEDEYGERYSIEWGSAGYETWPFGTIFLAAYELGTDGQAGRYAGTKVIYSPEVGSSDFEIDVRLREEKDVYVYAAIDVLGDGVIGTEDPRGVWPDAISLVDGQAESDVDITILAQTEDDIVCENGETIEINGAAYVTVDYWGGPIKVMLMDSDGNGPYHVAEALEEGAGEGATTSYTLETCPDYGEMQLVAAWDANLNGIHDGGDIWGVYSATGDRNNNPISVGDRNMTNFPVWLPLGDRPGVDIFPFVTMQGTVSLRNGEPMSSLPAGTSIYVVALKYRPSGDIVVTDPAVSFDIQTFTWAEVNTSATFLDWSLLLPSDSIVYLWAFADTDGDGLVNGPGEPIGAFNAAEHGKTPTGQEGFGGIEIILSSDF
;
A
#
# COMPACT_ATOMS: atom_id res chain seq x y z
N MET A 1 -30.61 -22.59 17.88
CA MET A 1 -31.96 -21.99 17.92
C MET A 1 -31.98 -20.81 18.87
N ARG A 2 -31.63 -19.62 18.38
CA ARG A 2 -31.86 -18.34 19.07
C ARG A 2 -32.09 -17.27 18.00
N ASN A 3 -32.97 -16.34 18.35
CA ASN A 3 -33.84 -15.59 17.45
C ASN A 3 -33.13 -14.37 16.84
N LEU A 4 -33.23 -14.21 15.52
CA LEU A 4 -33.00 -12.94 14.84
C LEU A 4 -34.26 -12.06 14.96
N ASN A 5 -34.13 -10.94 15.68
CA ASN A 5 -35.05 -9.82 15.59
C ASN A 5 -34.70 -8.99 14.35
N ARG A 6 -35.54 -9.09 13.31
CA ARG A 6 -35.52 -8.21 12.14
C ARG A 6 -36.22 -6.90 12.49
N PHE A 7 -35.49 -5.80 12.51
CA PHE A 7 -36.08 -4.46 12.47
C PHE A 7 -36.29 -4.06 11.01
N TRP A 8 -37.55 -3.77 10.67
CA TRP A 8 -37.94 -3.13 9.41
C TRP A 8 -37.82 -1.62 9.60
N MET A 9 -37.18 -0.91 8.66
CA MET A 9 -37.37 0.54 8.52
C MET A 9 -37.98 0.86 7.15
N VAL A 10 -39.04 1.64 7.21
CA VAL A 10 -39.93 2.04 6.13
C VAL A 10 -39.36 3.28 5.45
N ILE A 11 -39.19 3.24 4.12
CA ILE A 11 -38.89 4.43 3.31
C ILE A 11 -40.19 5.21 3.07
N GLY A 12 -40.29 6.40 3.65
CA GLY A 12 -41.33 7.39 3.39
C GLY A 12 -40.84 8.44 2.40
N VAL A 13 -41.69 8.77 1.43
CA VAL A 13 -41.45 9.68 0.30
C VAL A 13 -42.10 11.05 0.56
N LEU A 14 -41.48 12.11 -0.02
CA LEU A 14 -41.93 13.50 -0.27
C LEU A 14 -41.81 14.55 0.86
N ALA A 15 -41.06 15.64 0.60
CA ALA A 15 -41.64 16.90 0.10
C ALA A 15 -40.56 17.99 -0.14
N ALA A 16 -40.64 18.64 -1.30
CA ALA A 16 -39.94 19.87 -1.65
C ALA A 16 -40.53 21.09 -0.94
N CYS A 17 -39.70 22.08 -0.60
CA CYS A 17 -40.13 23.46 -0.34
C CYS A 17 -39.07 24.46 -0.81
N THR A 18 -39.42 25.16 -1.89
CA THR A 18 -38.84 26.42 -2.36
C THR A 18 -39.07 27.55 -1.35
N SER A 19 -38.14 28.50 -1.21
CA SER A 19 -38.48 29.83 -0.69
C SER A 19 -38.02 30.94 -1.63
N ARG A 20 -39.00 31.81 -1.94
CA ARG A 20 -38.95 33.00 -2.78
C ARG A 20 -38.59 34.22 -1.94
N GLY A 21 -37.75 35.07 -2.50
CA GLY A 21 -37.94 36.51 -2.71
C GLY A 21 -38.42 37.41 -1.56
N LYS A 22 -37.67 38.49 -1.32
CA LYS A 22 -38.23 39.77 -0.87
C LYS A 22 -37.47 40.94 -1.50
N ASP A 23 -38.25 41.79 -2.14
CA ASP A 23 -37.86 43.03 -2.79
C ASP A 23 -37.58 44.18 -1.80
N GLU A 24 -36.62 45.00 -2.21
CA GLU A 24 -36.47 46.47 -2.17
C GLU A 24 -37.19 47.34 -1.13
N ALA A 25 -36.42 48.26 -0.51
CA ALA A 25 -36.57 49.71 -0.71
C ALA A 25 -35.50 50.51 0.08
N GLY A 26 -34.87 51.50 -0.56
CA GLY A 26 -34.17 52.57 0.16
C GLY A 26 -33.01 53.23 -0.57
N GLN A 27 -33.32 54.11 -1.53
CA GLN A 27 -32.40 55.07 -2.15
C GLN A 27 -31.68 55.95 -1.13
N ASP A 28 -30.40 56.24 -1.37
CA ASP A 28 -29.90 57.62 -1.42
C ASP A 28 -28.62 57.67 -2.26
N GLY A 29 -28.66 58.47 -3.32
CA GLY A 29 -27.59 58.59 -4.30
C GLY A 29 -26.53 59.61 -3.92
N LEU A 30 -25.31 59.39 -4.41
CA LEU A 30 -24.37 60.45 -4.72
C LEU A 30 -23.64 60.12 -6.03
N ASP A 31 -23.87 60.97 -7.02
CA ASP A 31 -23.15 61.12 -8.28
C ASP A 31 -21.65 61.35 -8.06
N GLY A 32 -20.83 60.72 -8.89
CA GLY A 32 -19.39 61.00 -8.99
C GLY A 32 -18.74 60.21 -10.12
N GLY A 33 -19.01 60.57 -11.38
CA GLY A 33 -18.52 59.90 -12.57
C GLY A 33 -17.01 60.05 -12.85
N GLY A 34 -16.49 59.04 -13.56
CA GLY A 34 -15.16 58.98 -14.19
C GLY A 34 -14.73 57.51 -14.36
N SER A 35 -15.11 56.85 -15.45
CA SER A 35 -14.34 56.71 -16.71
C SER A 35 -13.32 55.58 -16.67
N SER A 36 -13.38 54.72 -17.71
CA SER A 36 -12.55 53.55 -18.05
C SER A 36 -12.62 52.40 -17.03
N GLY A 37 -13.29 51.27 -17.29
CA GLY A 37 -13.24 50.51 -18.54
C GLY A 37 -12.08 49.53 -18.45
N ASP A 38 -12.21 48.56 -17.57
CA ASP A 38 -11.40 47.35 -17.56
C ASP A 38 -12.29 46.23 -17.03
N ASP A 39 -12.98 45.57 -17.96
CA ASP A 39 -13.72 44.34 -17.70
C ASP A 39 -12.68 43.22 -17.60
N GLY A 40 -11.89 43.27 -16.54
CA GLY A 40 -11.10 42.15 -16.08
C GLY A 40 -12.08 41.10 -15.56
N THR A 41 -12.55 40.24 -16.46
CA THR A 41 -13.01 38.91 -16.07
C THR A 41 -11.82 38.23 -15.41
N GLY A 42 -11.68 38.44 -14.10
CA GLY A 42 -10.91 37.55 -13.26
C GLY A 42 -11.57 36.20 -13.42
N GLU A 43 -11.07 35.42 -14.37
CA GLU A 43 -11.02 33.98 -14.18
C GLU A 43 -10.36 33.84 -12.81
N ASP A 44 -11.13 33.37 -11.83
CA ASP A 44 -10.56 32.89 -10.59
C ASP A 44 -9.56 31.83 -11.03
N ASP A 45 -8.29 32.22 -11.16
CA ASP A 45 -7.18 31.32 -11.38
C ASP A 45 -7.25 30.36 -10.19
N VAL A 46 -7.87 29.21 -10.42
CA VAL A 46 -7.79 28.09 -9.50
C VAL A 46 -6.30 27.85 -9.37
N ILE A 47 -5.75 28.21 -8.20
CA ILE A 47 -4.34 28.01 -7.90
C ILE A 47 -4.14 26.50 -7.85
N GLY A 48 -3.86 25.93 -9.01
CA GLY A 48 -3.44 24.55 -9.16
C GLY A 48 -1.96 24.42 -8.86
N PRO A 49 -1.48 23.20 -8.60
CA PRO A 49 -0.05 22.95 -8.47
C PRO A 49 0.70 23.43 -9.72
N PRO A 50 1.96 23.89 -9.59
CA PRO A 50 2.73 24.38 -10.73
C PRO A 50 2.85 23.29 -11.81
N GLU A 51 2.70 23.67 -13.08
CA GLU A 51 2.96 22.77 -14.20
C GLU A 51 4.45 22.36 -14.20
N GLU A 52 4.72 21.06 -14.07
CA GLU A 52 6.07 20.49 -14.20
C GLU A 52 6.37 20.16 -15.67
N ASP A 53 7.61 20.41 -16.10
CA ASP A 53 8.12 19.98 -17.41
C ASP A 53 8.45 18.48 -17.36
N TRP A 54 7.56 17.64 -17.89
CA TRP A 54 7.73 16.19 -17.99
C TRP A 54 8.39 15.80 -19.32
N ALA A 55 9.33 14.85 -19.28
CA ALA A 55 10.04 14.36 -20.48
C ALA A 55 9.46 13.06 -21.03
N VAL A 56 8.75 12.31 -20.19
CA VAL A 56 8.13 11.04 -20.54
C VAL A 56 6.72 11.06 -19.96
N GLU A 57 5.73 10.85 -20.82
CA GLU A 57 4.36 10.48 -20.44
C GLU A 57 4.06 9.09 -21.00
N ALA A 58 3.70 8.16 -20.13
CA ALA A 58 3.45 6.76 -20.49
C ALA A 58 2.23 6.22 -19.71
N THR A 59 1.74 5.04 -20.10
CA THR A 59 0.61 4.38 -19.42
C THR A 59 1.01 2.96 -19.03
N ILE A 60 0.64 2.53 -17.83
CA ILE A 60 0.78 1.15 -17.37
C ILE A 60 -0.61 0.60 -17.09
N SER A 61 -0.92 -0.59 -17.62
CA SER A 61 -2.21 -1.25 -17.45
C SER A 61 -2.05 -2.72 -17.08
N GLY A 62 -3.05 -3.26 -16.40
CA GLY A 62 -3.05 -4.66 -15.99
C GLY A 62 -4.14 -4.98 -14.99
N THR A 63 -3.88 -5.98 -14.15
CA THR A 63 -4.86 -6.53 -13.21
C THR A 63 -4.29 -6.57 -11.80
N VAL A 64 -5.10 -6.19 -10.81
CA VAL A 64 -4.83 -6.51 -9.41
C VAL A 64 -5.78 -7.61 -8.94
N THR A 65 -5.21 -8.73 -8.50
CA THR A 65 -5.92 -9.86 -7.92
C THR A 65 -5.70 -9.90 -6.41
N VAL A 66 -6.77 -10.14 -5.66
CA VAL A 66 -6.75 -10.22 -4.21
C VAL A 66 -7.14 -11.63 -3.84
N GLU A 67 -6.22 -12.33 -3.18
CA GLU A 67 -6.44 -13.67 -2.66
C GLU A 67 -6.60 -13.60 -1.14
N LEU A 68 -7.61 -14.29 -0.63
CA LEU A 68 -7.77 -14.46 0.81
C LEU A 68 -6.90 -15.61 1.29
N PHE A 69 -6.27 -15.43 2.45
CA PHE A 69 -5.60 -16.52 3.15
C PHE A 69 -6.04 -16.62 4.61
N GLY A 70 -5.91 -17.83 5.16
CA GLY A 70 -5.95 -18.08 6.59
C GLY A 70 -4.66 -18.75 7.05
N GLU A 71 -4.49 -18.88 8.36
CA GLU A 71 -3.36 -19.58 8.96
C GLU A 71 -3.85 -20.75 9.82
N ASP A 72 -3.13 -21.87 9.77
CA ASP A 72 -3.44 -23.05 10.59
C ASP A 72 -2.84 -22.97 12.01
N GLU A 73 -2.95 -24.04 12.80
CA GLU A 73 -2.44 -24.08 14.19
C GLU A 73 -0.89 -23.93 14.30
N TYR A 74 -0.18 -24.09 13.18
CA TYR A 74 1.26 -23.90 13.07
C TYR A 74 1.62 -22.57 12.38
N GLY A 75 0.61 -21.75 12.06
CA GLY A 75 0.77 -20.51 11.31
C GLY A 75 0.99 -20.73 9.81
N GLU A 76 0.76 -21.92 9.27
CA GLU A 76 0.94 -22.17 7.84
C GLU A 76 -0.20 -21.54 7.05
N ARG A 77 0.14 -20.77 6.00
CA ARG A 77 -0.85 -20.10 5.16
C ARG A 77 -1.57 -21.11 4.27
N TYR A 78 -2.88 -20.99 4.19
CA TYR A 78 -3.72 -21.68 3.21
C TYR A 78 -4.64 -20.69 2.51
N SER A 79 -4.87 -20.91 1.21
CA SER A 79 -5.78 -20.08 0.42
C SER A 79 -7.23 -20.31 0.84
N ILE A 80 -8.01 -19.24 0.89
CA ILE A 80 -9.46 -19.25 1.11
C ILE A 80 -10.13 -18.83 -0.19
N GLU A 81 -10.95 -19.70 -0.76
CA GLU A 81 -11.76 -19.32 -1.92
C GLU A 81 -12.79 -18.26 -1.52
N TRP A 82 -12.91 -17.18 -2.30
CA TRP A 82 -13.86 -16.10 -2.07
C TRP A 82 -15.31 -16.58 -1.83
N GLY A 83 -15.78 -17.55 -2.64
CA GLY A 83 -17.13 -18.11 -2.49
C GLY A 83 -17.35 -18.86 -1.17
N SER A 84 -16.27 -19.30 -0.51
CA SER A 84 -16.30 -19.96 0.79
C SER A 84 -16.14 -18.99 1.97
N ALA A 85 -15.54 -17.82 1.74
CA ALA A 85 -15.32 -16.79 2.76
C ALA A 85 -16.61 -16.11 3.23
N GLY A 86 -17.71 -16.25 2.46
CA GLY A 86 -19.02 -15.71 2.83
C GLY A 86 -19.23 -14.24 2.49
N TYR A 87 -18.29 -13.62 1.76
CA TYR A 87 -18.42 -12.28 1.22
C TYR A 87 -19.16 -12.31 -0.11
N GLU A 88 -20.31 -11.61 -0.17
CA GLU A 88 -21.06 -11.38 -1.42
C GLU A 88 -20.57 -10.12 -2.16
N THR A 89 -19.88 -9.22 -1.44
CA THR A 89 -19.32 -7.97 -1.94
C THR A 89 -17.92 -7.78 -1.38
N TRP A 90 -17.15 -6.89 -1.99
CA TRP A 90 -15.84 -6.49 -1.51
C TRP A 90 -15.90 -6.05 -0.03
N PRO A 91 -15.11 -6.67 0.87
CA PRO A 91 -15.21 -6.43 2.30
C PRO A 91 -14.24 -5.38 2.85
N PHE A 92 -13.26 -4.93 2.05
CA PHE A 92 -12.22 -4.00 2.45
C PHE A 92 -12.51 -2.57 1.94
N GLY A 93 -11.57 -1.66 2.16
CA GLY A 93 -11.54 -0.32 1.60
C GLY A 93 -11.11 -0.27 0.13
N THR A 94 -10.43 0.80 -0.26
CA THR A 94 -9.98 0.99 -1.64
C THR A 94 -8.69 0.20 -1.93
N ILE A 95 -8.38 0.00 -3.22
CA ILE A 95 -7.05 -0.46 -3.63
C ILE A 95 -6.27 0.73 -4.16
N PHE A 96 -5.14 1.04 -3.53
CA PHE A 96 -4.16 2.00 -4.04
C PHE A 96 -3.16 1.30 -4.94
N LEU A 97 -2.79 1.94 -6.04
CA LEU A 97 -1.70 1.53 -6.90
C LEU A 97 -0.78 2.71 -7.15
N ALA A 98 0.51 2.43 -7.20
CA ALA A 98 1.52 3.41 -7.57
C ALA A 98 2.59 2.81 -8.46
N ALA A 99 2.98 3.58 -9.48
CA ALA A 99 4.22 3.43 -10.20
C ALA A 99 5.26 4.36 -9.55
N TYR A 100 6.44 3.85 -9.20
CA TYR A 100 7.44 4.61 -8.47
C TYR A 100 8.86 4.45 -9.05
N GLU A 101 9.67 5.50 -8.85
CA GLU A 101 11.11 5.49 -9.08
C GLU A 101 11.83 4.98 -7.82
N LEU A 102 12.85 4.12 -7.98
CA LEU A 102 13.72 3.79 -6.84
C LEU A 102 14.60 4.97 -6.45
N GLY A 103 14.67 5.22 -5.15
CA GLY A 103 15.63 6.11 -4.51
C GLY A 103 17.06 5.58 -4.61
N THR A 104 18.03 6.42 -4.23
CA THR A 104 19.47 6.05 -4.25
C THR A 104 19.84 4.95 -3.25
N ASP A 105 18.98 4.69 -2.29
CA ASP A 105 19.04 3.64 -1.28
C ASP A 105 18.35 2.34 -1.72
N GLY A 106 17.74 2.32 -2.91
CA GLY A 106 17.00 1.16 -3.42
C GLY A 106 15.58 1.02 -2.85
N GLN A 107 15.06 2.06 -2.18
CA GLN A 107 13.69 2.09 -1.67
C GLN A 107 12.76 2.88 -2.59
N ALA A 108 11.44 2.83 -2.35
CA ALA A 108 10.49 3.66 -3.09
C ALA A 108 10.82 5.15 -2.89
N GLY A 109 11.15 5.85 -3.97
CA GLY A 109 11.51 7.26 -3.96
C GLY A 109 10.31 8.14 -4.24
N ARG A 110 10.02 8.35 -5.53
CA ARG A 110 8.97 9.26 -6.00
C ARG A 110 7.89 8.45 -6.71
N TYR A 111 6.61 8.74 -6.45
CA TYR A 111 5.53 8.27 -7.29
C TYR A 111 5.56 8.98 -8.65
N ALA A 112 5.75 8.20 -9.70
CA ALA A 112 5.67 8.62 -11.09
C ALA A 112 4.22 8.61 -11.60
N GLY A 113 3.35 7.83 -10.96
CA GLY A 113 1.91 7.80 -11.23
C GLY A 113 1.17 7.04 -10.14
N THR A 114 -0.08 7.40 -9.89
CA THR A 114 -0.93 6.74 -8.89
C THR A 114 -2.33 6.48 -9.42
N LYS A 115 -3.00 5.49 -8.84
CA LYS A 115 -4.38 5.13 -9.14
C LYS A 115 -5.07 4.62 -7.89
N VAL A 116 -6.33 4.99 -7.71
CA VAL A 116 -7.19 4.41 -6.67
C VAL A 116 -8.37 3.70 -7.34
N ILE A 117 -8.62 2.45 -6.92
CA ILE A 117 -9.81 1.69 -7.27
C ILE A 117 -10.80 1.81 -6.10
N TYR A 118 -11.77 2.72 -6.24
CA TYR A 118 -12.77 3.00 -5.18
C TYR A 118 -13.85 1.94 -5.02
N SER A 119 -14.03 1.07 -6.01
CA SER A 119 -15.04 0.02 -5.97
C SER A 119 -14.45 -1.27 -6.53
N PRO A 120 -13.51 -1.90 -5.81
CA PRO A 120 -12.89 -3.12 -6.27
C PRO A 120 -13.92 -4.24 -6.40
N GLU A 121 -13.71 -5.11 -7.38
CA GLU A 121 -14.46 -6.35 -7.50
C GLU A 121 -13.82 -7.44 -6.64
N VAL A 122 -14.66 -8.38 -6.16
CA VAL A 122 -14.18 -9.58 -5.47
C VAL A 122 -13.31 -10.39 -6.42
N GLY A 123 -12.10 -10.72 -5.98
CA GLY A 123 -11.12 -11.43 -6.81
C GLY A 123 -10.23 -10.46 -7.55
N SER A 124 -10.66 -9.93 -8.70
CA SER A 124 -9.76 -9.22 -9.62
C SER A 124 -10.35 -7.91 -10.13
N SER A 125 -9.52 -6.87 -10.23
CA SER A 125 -9.89 -5.56 -10.78
C SER A 125 -8.86 -5.08 -11.79
N ASP A 126 -9.33 -4.57 -12.93
CA ASP A 126 -8.46 -3.95 -13.94
C ASP A 126 -7.99 -2.57 -13.48
N PHE A 127 -6.80 -2.16 -13.91
CA PHE A 127 -6.28 -0.82 -13.65
C PHE A 127 -5.55 -0.22 -14.86
N GLU A 128 -5.44 1.11 -14.82
CA GLU A 128 -4.63 1.93 -15.72
C GLU A 128 -4.04 3.08 -14.90
N ILE A 129 -2.72 3.24 -14.96
CA ILE A 129 -1.94 4.29 -14.29
C ILE A 129 -1.28 5.15 -15.38
N ASP A 130 -1.55 6.45 -15.33
CA ASP A 130 -0.79 7.43 -16.10
C ASP A 130 0.52 7.75 -15.37
N VAL A 131 1.64 7.60 -16.07
CA VAL A 131 2.99 7.76 -15.51
C VAL A 131 3.68 8.95 -16.14
N ARG A 132 4.29 9.79 -15.31
CA ARG A 132 5.06 10.96 -15.73
C ARG A 132 6.46 10.94 -15.12
N LEU A 133 7.48 11.04 -15.96
CA LEU A 133 8.89 11.04 -15.56
C LEU A 133 9.64 12.24 -16.12
N ARG A 134 10.71 12.64 -15.42
CA ARG A 134 11.60 13.74 -15.84
C ARG A 134 12.64 13.31 -16.88
N GLU A 135 12.85 12.00 -17.02
CA GLU A 135 13.74 11.36 -18.00
C GLU A 135 13.33 9.88 -18.14
N GLU A 136 13.77 9.24 -19.22
CA GLU A 136 13.55 7.79 -19.43
C GLU A 136 14.24 6.98 -18.33
N LYS A 137 13.46 6.16 -17.61
CA LYS A 137 13.91 5.35 -16.47
C LYS A 137 13.05 4.12 -16.29
N ASP A 138 13.57 3.20 -15.49
CA ASP A 138 12.82 2.09 -14.94
C ASP A 138 11.91 2.57 -13.82
N VAL A 139 10.67 2.12 -13.85
CA VAL A 139 9.71 2.25 -12.76
C VAL A 139 9.29 0.87 -12.29
N TYR A 140 8.74 0.83 -11.09
CA TYR A 140 8.20 -0.38 -10.50
C TYR A 140 6.78 -0.10 -10.04
N VAL A 141 5.97 -1.16 -9.92
CA VAL A 141 4.53 -1.03 -9.64
C VAL A 141 4.17 -1.87 -8.43
N TYR A 142 3.41 -1.28 -7.51
CA TYR A 142 2.83 -2.01 -6.40
C TYR A 142 1.37 -1.62 -6.20
N ALA A 143 0.66 -2.46 -5.47
CA ALA A 143 -0.69 -2.20 -5.01
C ALA A 143 -0.82 -2.50 -3.51
N ALA A 144 -1.67 -1.74 -2.82
CA ALA A 144 -1.97 -1.88 -1.40
C ALA A 144 -3.49 -1.83 -1.18
N ILE A 145 -3.99 -2.63 -0.25
CA ILE A 145 -5.41 -2.60 0.15
C ILE A 145 -5.50 -1.78 1.44
N ASP A 146 -6.34 -0.75 1.44
CA ASP A 146 -6.84 -0.15 2.69
C ASP A 146 -7.76 -1.20 3.34
N VAL A 147 -7.18 -2.07 4.16
CA VAL A 147 -7.86 -3.28 4.65
C VAL A 147 -8.95 -2.91 5.65
N LEU A 148 -8.72 -1.87 6.45
CA LEU A 148 -9.64 -1.33 7.45
C LEU A 148 -10.75 -0.45 6.85
N GLY A 149 -10.58 0.02 5.62
CA GLY A 149 -11.52 0.94 4.98
C GLY A 149 -11.55 2.32 5.63
N ASP A 150 -10.44 2.75 6.23
CA ASP A 150 -10.34 4.02 6.96
C ASP A 150 -9.86 5.20 6.07
N GLY A 151 -9.51 4.90 4.81
CA GLY A 151 -9.03 5.87 3.83
C GLY A 151 -7.55 6.22 3.99
N VAL A 152 -6.76 5.39 4.67
CA VAL A 152 -5.31 5.54 4.85
C VAL A 152 -4.63 4.26 4.36
N ILE A 153 -3.52 4.40 3.63
CA ILE A 153 -2.65 3.25 3.34
C ILE A 153 -1.63 3.11 4.47
N GLY A 154 -1.88 2.17 5.38
CA GLY A 154 -1.05 1.88 6.55
C GLY A 154 0.21 1.08 6.24
N THR A 155 1.12 0.97 7.22
CA THR A 155 2.30 0.09 7.14
C THR A 155 1.94 -1.38 7.13
N GLU A 156 0.88 -1.76 7.84
CA GLU A 156 0.43 -3.16 8.00
C GLU A 156 -0.55 -3.59 6.91
N ASP A 157 -0.96 -2.68 6.04
CA ASP A 157 -1.88 -2.96 4.95
C ASP A 157 -1.31 -4.00 3.99
N PRO A 158 -2.10 -5.00 3.56
CA PRO A 158 -1.69 -5.99 2.59
C PRO A 158 -1.21 -5.37 1.28
N ARG A 159 -0.06 -5.85 0.79
CA ARG A 159 0.60 -5.35 -0.43
C ARG A 159 0.93 -6.45 -1.41
N GLY A 160 0.98 -6.07 -2.68
CA GLY A 160 1.45 -6.85 -3.80
C GLY A 160 2.37 -6.02 -4.68
N VAL A 161 3.32 -6.66 -5.35
CA VAL A 161 4.30 -5.99 -6.21
C VAL A 161 4.35 -6.69 -7.57
N TRP A 162 4.55 -5.91 -8.63
CA TRP A 162 5.00 -6.45 -9.90
C TRP A 162 6.52 -6.65 -9.82
N PRO A 163 7.04 -7.88 -9.98
CA PRO A 163 8.43 -8.20 -9.65
C PRO A 163 9.44 -7.54 -10.58
N ASP A 164 9.05 -7.27 -11.83
CA ASP A 164 9.96 -6.74 -12.84
C ASP A 164 9.95 -5.21 -12.93
N ALA A 165 11.12 -4.65 -13.18
CA ALA A 165 11.24 -3.24 -13.52
C ALA A 165 10.67 -2.98 -14.93
N ILE A 166 9.94 -1.89 -15.11
CA ILE A 166 9.36 -1.47 -16.39
C ILE A 166 10.14 -0.27 -16.90
N SER A 167 10.94 -0.46 -17.95
CA SER A 167 11.62 0.64 -18.64
C SER A 167 10.60 1.45 -19.44
N LEU A 168 10.44 2.73 -19.10
CA LEU A 168 9.49 3.62 -19.76
C LEU A 168 10.16 4.67 -20.65
N VAL A 169 9.63 4.79 -21.87
CA VAL A 169 9.91 5.88 -22.81
C VAL A 169 8.64 6.68 -23.14
N ASP A 170 8.80 7.90 -23.66
CA ASP A 170 7.67 8.77 -23.98
C ASP A 170 6.68 8.12 -24.96
N GLY A 171 5.39 8.15 -24.59
CA GLY A 171 4.28 7.55 -25.34
C GLY A 171 4.18 6.02 -25.23
N GLN A 172 4.98 5.36 -24.39
CA GLN A 172 4.87 3.91 -24.18
C GLN A 172 3.56 3.54 -23.47
N ALA A 173 2.98 2.43 -23.88
CA ALA A 173 1.90 1.76 -23.17
C ALA A 173 2.38 0.37 -22.77
N GLU A 174 2.57 0.15 -21.47
CA GLU A 174 2.85 -1.16 -20.89
C GLU A 174 1.53 -1.83 -20.49
N SER A 175 1.38 -3.11 -20.85
CA SER A 175 0.19 -3.90 -20.52
C SER A 175 0.57 -5.18 -19.80
N ASP A 176 -0.44 -5.90 -19.31
CA ASP A 176 -0.28 -7.22 -18.70
C ASP A 176 0.56 -7.19 -17.40
N VAL A 177 0.48 -6.08 -16.66
CA VAL A 177 1.06 -5.96 -15.30
C VAL A 177 0.10 -6.59 -14.29
N ASP A 178 0.37 -7.84 -13.90
CA ASP A 178 -0.50 -8.61 -13.01
C ASP A 178 0.06 -8.66 -11.59
N ILE A 179 -0.66 -8.04 -10.65
CA ILE A 179 -0.26 -7.93 -9.24
C ILE A 179 -1.19 -8.79 -8.39
N THR A 180 -0.64 -9.64 -7.52
CA THR A 180 -1.42 -10.33 -6.49
C THR A 180 -1.16 -9.74 -5.10
N ILE A 181 -2.24 -9.47 -4.36
CA ILE A 181 -2.19 -9.11 -2.95
C ILE A 181 -2.78 -10.26 -2.12
N LEU A 182 -2.05 -10.71 -1.10
CA LEU A 182 -2.56 -11.66 -0.11
C LEU A 182 -3.18 -10.91 1.07
N ALA A 183 -4.48 -11.04 1.26
CA ALA A 183 -5.19 -10.41 2.35
C ALA A 183 -5.72 -11.46 3.34
N GLN A 184 -5.61 -11.18 4.63
CA GLN A 184 -6.30 -11.94 5.65
C GLN A 184 -7.67 -11.29 5.89
N THR A 185 -8.68 -12.11 6.20
CA THR A 185 -9.96 -11.59 6.70
C THR A 185 -9.75 -11.13 8.14
N GLU A 186 -9.85 -9.82 8.40
CA GLU A 186 -9.43 -9.20 9.65
C GLU A 186 -10.09 -9.76 10.92
N ASP A 187 -9.35 -9.60 12.02
CA ASP A 187 -9.88 -9.42 13.36
C ASP A 187 -9.91 -7.90 13.66
N ASP A 188 -11.10 -7.33 13.89
CA ASP A 188 -11.26 -5.92 14.29
C ASP A 188 -10.35 -5.58 15.49
N ILE A 189 -9.67 -4.42 15.47
CA ILE A 189 -8.99 -3.88 16.67
C ILE A 189 -10.06 -3.50 17.69
N VAL A 190 -10.40 -4.43 18.59
CA VAL A 190 -11.32 -4.19 19.70
C VAL A 190 -10.53 -3.91 20.96
N CYS A 191 -10.71 -2.71 21.52
CA CYS A 191 -10.14 -2.36 22.82
C CYS A 191 -10.52 -3.37 23.89
N GLU A 192 -9.61 -3.67 24.82
CA GLU A 192 -9.89 -4.60 25.91
C GLU A 192 -11.13 -4.11 26.69
N ASN A 193 -12.16 -4.95 26.80
CA ASN A 193 -13.47 -4.63 27.40
C ASN A 193 -14.32 -3.57 26.67
N GLY A 194 -13.89 -3.10 25.50
CA GLY A 194 -14.59 -2.08 24.69
C GLY A 194 -14.53 -0.67 25.28
N GLU A 195 -13.63 -0.41 26.23
CA GLU A 195 -13.42 0.93 26.79
C GLU A 195 -12.48 1.72 25.87
N THR A 196 -12.82 2.98 25.61
CA THR A 196 -12.03 3.93 24.80
C THR A 196 -11.78 5.22 25.58
N ILE A 197 -10.73 5.93 25.19
CA ILE A 197 -10.47 7.31 25.59
C ILE A 197 -10.44 8.21 24.35
N GLU A 198 -10.63 9.50 24.57
CA GLU A 198 -10.60 10.49 23.49
C GLU A 198 -9.32 11.32 23.52
N ILE A 199 -8.71 11.53 22.37
CA ILE A 199 -7.67 12.53 22.13
C ILE A 199 -8.26 13.65 21.28
N ASN A 200 -8.30 14.87 21.82
CA ASN A 200 -8.91 16.02 21.18
C ASN A 200 -7.89 17.11 20.90
N GLY A 201 -7.99 17.72 19.71
CA GLY A 201 -7.11 18.80 19.29
C GLY A 201 -7.62 19.56 18.08
N ALA A 202 -6.86 20.58 17.69
CA ALA A 202 -7.04 21.25 16.40
C ALA A 202 -6.04 20.67 15.37
N ALA A 203 -6.45 20.55 14.12
CA ALA A 203 -5.53 20.36 13.01
C ALA A 203 -5.33 21.68 12.28
N TYR A 204 -4.08 22.11 12.14
CA TYR A 204 -3.69 23.35 11.49
C TYR A 204 -3.00 23.06 10.17
N VAL A 205 -3.61 23.47 9.05
CA VAL A 205 -2.93 23.53 7.75
C VAL A 205 -2.33 24.93 7.61
N THR A 206 -1.00 24.99 7.51
CA THR A 206 -0.20 26.23 7.55
C THR A 206 0.31 26.68 6.18
N VAL A 207 -0.07 25.93 5.15
CA VAL A 207 0.17 26.23 3.74
C VAL A 207 -1.18 26.46 3.05
N ASP A 208 -1.14 26.91 1.81
CA ASP A 208 -2.35 27.10 1.01
C ASP A 208 -3.17 25.81 0.97
N TYR A 209 -4.42 25.91 1.41
CA TYR A 209 -5.36 24.80 1.52
C TYR A 209 -6.50 24.99 0.54
N TRP A 210 -6.67 24.00 -0.35
CA TRP A 210 -7.68 24.02 -1.41
C TRP A 210 -8.83 23.02 -1.17
N GLY A 211 -8.94 22.48 0.05
CA GLY A 211 -9.91 21.44 0.40
C GLY A 211 -9.29 20.03 0.38
N GLY A 212 -10.11 19.03 0.68
CA GLY A 212 -9.70 17.64 0.82
C GLY A 212 -9.81 17.14 2.27
N PRO A 213 -9.97 15.83 2.50
CA PRO A 213 -10.05 15.29 3.85
C PRO A 213 -8.72 15.46 4.60
N ILE A 214 -8.81 15.59 5.92
CA ILE A 214 -7.67 15.53 6.83
C ILE A 214 -7.91 14.37 7.80
N LYS A 215 -6.97 13.44 7.87
CA LYS A 215 -6.98 12.36 8.86
C LYS A 215 -5.96 12.64 9.94
N VAL A 216 -6.35 12.36 11.19
CA VAL A 216 -5.49 12.40 12.37
C VAL A 216 -5.38 10.99 12.91
N MET A 217 -4.17 10.55 13.19
CA MET A 217 -3.86 9.14 13.36
C MET A 217 -2.94 8.91 14.55
N LEU A 218 -3.07 7.72 15.16
CA LEU A 218 -2.11 7.18 16.12
C LEU A 218 -1.26 6.10 15.46
N MET A 219 0.05 6.24 15.59
CA MET A 219 1.07 5.29 15.14
C MET A 219 1.91 4.86 16.34
N ASP A 220 2.59 3.72 16.26
CA ASP A 220 3.52 3.31 17.30
C ASP A 220 4.73 4.26 17.39
N SER A 221 5.62 3.99 18.34
CA SER A 221 6.83 4.78 18.55
C SER A 221 7.81 4.78 17.38
N ASP A 222 7.78 3.75 16.54
CA ASP A 222 8.65 3.58 15.38
C ASP A 222 8.03 4.19 14.11
N GLY A 223 6.73 4.52 14.16
CA GLY A 223 6.00 5.14 13.07
C GLY A 223 5.20 4.16 12.21
N ASN A 224 4.94 2.94 12.70
CA ASN A 224 4.03 1.97 12.09
C ASN A 224 2.57 2.26 12.49
N GLY A 225 1.63 1.91 11.61
CA GLY A 225 0.19 2.13 11.77
C GLY A 225 -0.45 2.64 10.47
N PRO A 226 -1.63 3.29 10.54
CA PRO A 226 -2.27 3.77 11.76
C PRO A 226 -3.01 2.67 12.55
N TYR A 227 -3.01 2.78 13.88
CA TYR A 227 -3.81 1.91 14.76
C TYR A 227 -5.22 2.47 15.02
N HIS A 228 -5.34 3.80 14.98
CA HIS A 228 -6.59 4.52 15.14
C HIS A 228 -6.57 5.74 14.23
N VAL A 229 -7.70 6.01 13.58
CA VAL A 229 -7.86 7.12 12.63
C VAL A 229 -9.11 7.91 12.99
N ALA A 230 -9.02 9.23 12.89
CA ALA A 230 -10.14 10.13 12.97
C ALA A 230 -10.07 11.15 11.84
N GLU A 231 -11.22 11.52 11.32
CA GLU A 231 -11.34 12.63 10.39
C GLU A 231 -11.40 13.94 11.16
N ALA A 232 -10.63 14.93 10.71
CA ALA A 232 -10.79 16.29 11.18
C ALA A 232 -11.90 16.97 10.35
N LEU A 233 -12.77 17.74 10.99
CA LEU A 233 -13.95 18.32 10.35
C LEU A 233 -13.55 19.24 9.17
N GLU A 234 -14.28 19.26 8.06
CA GLU A 234 -13.91 20.14 6.94
C GLU A 234 -14.23 21.61 7.24
N GLU A 235 -13.22 22.50 7.32
CA GLU A 235 -13.44 23.96 7.38
C GLU A 235 -12.41 24.77 6.56
N GLY A 236 -12.91 25.50 5.55
CA GLY A 236 -12.23 26.62 4.89
C GLY A 236 -11.39 26.26 3.66
N ALA A 237 -11.03 27.26 2.85
CA ALA A 237 -10.02 27.21 1.79
C ALA A 237 -9.33 28.59 1.75
N GLY A 238 -8.02 28.65 1.47
CA GLY A 238 -7.24 29.89 1.50
C GLY A 238 -5.79 29.68 1.94
N GLU A 239 -5.15 30.67 2.57
CA GLU A 239 -3.74 30.65 3.05
C GLU A 239 -3.48 29.65 4.22
N GLY A 240 -4.42 28.74 4.48
CA GLY A 240 -4.40 27.77 5.56
C GLY A 240 -5.80 27.32 5.96
N ALA A 241 -5.86 26.32 6.84
CA ALA A 241 -7.09 25.82 7.44
C ALA A 241 -6.90 25.52 8.92
N THR A 242 -7.99 25.59 9.68
CA THR A 242 -8.02 25.16 11.07
C THR A 242 -9.31 24.39 11.30
N THR A 243 -9.15 23.17 11.78
CA THR A 243 -10.27 22.31 12.13
C THR A 243 -10.04 21.64 13.47
N SER A 244 -11.07 21.01 14.05
CA SER A 244 -10.96 20.16 15.22
C SER A 244 -11.12 18.68 14.83
N TYR A 245 -10.48 17.82 15.60
CA TYR A 245 -10.66 16.37 15.53
C TYR A 245 -10.91 15.80 16.93
N THR A 246 -11.57 14.65 16.95
CA THR A 246 -11.71 13.78 18.12
C THR A 246 -11.32 12.38 17.70
N LEU A 247 -10.21 11.88 18.25
CA LEU A 247 -9.70 10.54 18.00
C LEU A 247 -10.06 9.63 19.18
N GLU A 248 -10.84 8.59 18.92
CA GLU A 248 -11.09 7.53 19.91
C GLU A 248 -9.98 6.48 19.81
N THR A 249 -9.47 6.04 20.95
CA THR A 249 -8.42 5.00 21.02
C THR A 249 -8.55 4.18 22.30
N CYS A 250 -7.89 3.02 22.36
CA CYS A 250 -7.88 2.21 23.57
C CYS A 250 -7.05 2.88 24.68
N PRO A 251 -7.39 2.65 25.96
CA PRO A 251 -6.55 3.10 27.06
C PRO A 251 -5.22 2.35 27.09
N ASP A 252 -4.22 2.96 27.73
CA ASP A 252 -2.94 2.34 28.10
C ASP A 252 -2.06 1.85 26.93
N TYR A 253 -2.15 2.48 25.75
CA TYR A 253 -1.25 2.23 24.61
C TYR A 253 0.23 2.58 24.87
N GLY A 254 0.53 3.40 25.88
CA GLY A 254 1.90 3.80 26.19
C GLY A 254 2.39 4.96 25.31
N GLU A 255 3.62 4.87 24.79
CA GLU A 255 4.20 5.91 23.93
C GLU A 255 3.80 5.71 22.47
N MET A 256 3.10 6.70 21.90
CA MET A 256 2.58 6.67 20.53
C MET A 256 2.96 7.95 19.80
N GLN A 257 2.95 7.92 18.48
CA GLN A 257 3.06 9.11 17.65
C GLN A 257 1.68 9.58 17.19
N LEU A 258 1.34 10.83 17.48
CA LEU A 258 0.13 11.49 16.97
C LEU A 258 0.49 12.31 15.74
N VAL A 259 -0.10 11.94 14.61
CA VAL A 259 0.19 12.51 13.29
C VAL A 259 -1.08 12.91 12.57
N ALA A 260 -0.93 13.68 11.50
CA ALA A 260 -2.00 13.95 10.58
C ALA A 260 -1.50 13.89 9.14
N ALA A 261 -2.43 13.64 8.22
CA ALA A 261 -2.22 13.76 6.79
C ALA A 261 -3.39 14.54 6.19
N TRP A 262 -3.08 15.41 5.24
CA TRP A 262 -4.04 16.05 4.35
C TRP A 262 -3.89 15.43 2.97
N ASP A 263 -4.96 14.82 2.45
CA ASP A 263 -5.08 14.36 1.07
C ASP A 263 -4.97 15.57 0.12
N ALA A 264 -3.74 15.95 -0.19
CA ALA A 264 -3.42 17.17 -0.91
C ALA A 264 -3.49 16.95 -2.42
N ASN A 265 -3.34 15.69 -2.86
CA ASN A 265 -3.42 15.28 -4.25
C ASN A 265 -4.87 14.90 -4.66
N LEU A 266 -5.81 14.86 -3.71
CA LEU A 266 -7.24 14.60 -3.87
C LEU A 266 -7.53 13.24 -4.53
N ASN A 267 -6.70 12.24 -4.27
CA ASN A 267 -6.91 10.87 -4.74
C ASN A 267 -7.83 10.07 -3.80
N GLY A 268 -8.34 10.67 -2.73
CA GLY A 268 -9.34 10.08 -1.84
C GLY A 268 -8.78 9.04 -0.87
N ILE A 269 -7.46 8.93 -0.76
CA ILE A 269 -6.76 8.13 0.26
C ILE A 269 -5.64 9.00 0.87
N HIS A 270 -5.10 8.57 2.00
CA HIS A 270 -3.92 9.21 2.60
C HIS A 270 -2.71 8.31 2.40
N ASP A 271 -1.75 8.77 1.59
CA ASP A 271 -0.55 8.03 1.19
C ASP A 271 0.74 8.88 1.29
N GLY A 272 1.88 8.32 0.90
CA GLY A 272 3.19 9.00 0.98
C GLY A 272 3.34 10.25 0.09
N GLY A 273 2.41 10.49 -0.84
CA GLY A 273 2.35 11.68 -1.71
C GLY A 273 1.62 12.87 -1.10
N ASP A 274 1.06 12.73 0.11
CA ASP A 274 0.27 13.76 0.77
C ASP A 274 1.07 14.73 1.65
N ILE A 275 0.37 15.72 2.20
CA ILE A 275 0.98 16.67 3.15
C ILE A 275 0.83 16.12 4.55
N TRP A 276 1.97 15.78 5.15
CA TRP A 276 2.04 15.16 6.48
C TRP A 276 2.45 16.13 7.57
N GLY A 277 1.96 15.84 8.77
CA GLY A 277 2.07 16.69 9.93
C GLY A 277 2.16 15.90 11.23
N VAL A 278 2.56 16.57 12.28
CA VAL A 278 2.78 15.95 13.59
C VAL A 278 2.15 16.76 14.71
N TYR A 279 1.95 16.12 15.85
CA TYR A 279 1.64 16.79 17.09
C TYR A 279 2.71 17.82 17.45
N SER A 280 2.25 19.06 17.69
CA SER A 280 3.07 20.12 18.25
C SER A 280 2.25 21.02 19.15
N ALA A 281 2.70 21.19 20.39
CA ALA A 281 2.04 22.10 21.33
C ALA A 281 2.15 23.57 20.92
N THR A 282 3.13 23.94 20.09
CA THR A 282 3.37 25.34 19.69
C THR A 282 3.40 25.59 18.19
N GLY A 283 3.46 24.55 17.36
CA GLY A 283 3.59 24.64 15.90
C GLY A 283 5.02 24.73 15.38
N ASP A 284 6.03 24.77 16.27
CA ASP A 284 7.42 25.03 15.87
C ASP A 284 8.32 23.78 15.94
N ARG A 285 7.85 22.72 16.59
CA ARG A 285 8.65 21.49 16.82
C ARG A 285 7.77 20.27 16.99
N ASN A 286 8.25 19.13 16.52
CA ASN A 286 7.62 17.84 16.81
C ASN A 286 7.65 17.58 18.34
N ASN A 287 6.48 17.36 18.94
CA ASN A 287 6.32 17.02 20.35
C ASN A 287 5.95 15.56 20.59
N ASN A 288 6.00 14.71 19.55
CA ASN A 288 5.93 13.26 19.71
C ASN A 288 7.18 12.70 20.42
N PRO A 289 7.06 11.52 21.06
CA PRO A 289 5.83 10.74 21.26
C PRO A 289 4.91 11.38 22.32
N ILE A 290 3.61 11.06 22.24
CA ILE A 290 2.62 11.32 23.29
C ILE A 290 2.45 10.07 24.16
N SER A 291 2.06 10.26 25.43
CA SER A 291 1.76 9.14 26.35
C SER A 291 0.25 8.95 26.47
N VAL A 292 -0.24 7.83 25.94
CA VAL A 292 -1.64 7.41 25.93
C VAL A 292 -1.88 6.48 27.13
N GLY A 293 -2.56 7.00 28.15
CA GLY A 293 -2.91 6.27 29.39
C GLY A 293 -4.41 5.96 29.46
N ASP A 294 -4.99 6.04 30.66
CA ASP A 294 -6.38 5.68 30.96
C ASP A 294 -7.38 6.85 30.97
N ARG A 295 -6.99 8.02 30.43
CA ARG A 295 -7.80 9.26 30.50
C ARG A 295 -7.82 10.02 29.19
N ASN A 296 -8.95 10.68 28.94
CA ASN A 296 -9.08 11.60 27.82
C ASN A 296 -8.01 12.69 27.84
N MET A 297 -7.49 12.96 26.65
CA MET A 297 -6.43 13.90 26.36
C MET A 297 -7.05 15.09 25.61
N THR A 298 -6.73 16.30 26.03
CA THR A 298 -7.32 17.53 25.45
C THR A 298 -6.23 18.52 25.06
N ASN A 299 -6.48 19.29 24.00
CA ASN A 299 -5.56 20.29 23.46
C ASN A 299 -4.26 19.67 22.94
N PHE A 300 -4.40 18.67 22.05
CA PHE A 300 -3.31 18.02 21.33
C PHE A 300 -3.28 18.45 19.86
N PRO A 301 -2.89 19.70 19.52
CA PRO A 301 -2.95 20.13 18.13
C PRO A 301 -1.91 19.47 17.23
N VAL A 302 -2.32 19.16 16.01
CA VAL A 302 -1.47 18.67 14.92
C VAL A 302 -1.28 19.77 13.87
N TRP A 303 -0.10 19.81 13.27
CA TRP A 303 0.29 20.88 12.34
C TRP A 303 0.79 20.29 11.02
N LEU A 304 0.26 20.80 9.92
CA LEU A 304 0.42 20.32 8.54
C LEU A 304 0.92 21.47 7.64
N PRO A 305 2.06 21.33 6.95
CA PRO A 305 3.13 20.39 7.25
C PRO A 305 3.86 20.78 8.55
N LEU A 306 4.37 19.79 9.27
CA LEU A 306 5.37 20.02 10.31
C LEU A 306 6.23 18.77 10.53
N GLY A 307 7.54 18.98 10.60
CA GLY A 307 8.53 17.91 10.72
C GLY A 307 8.98 17.38 9.35
N ASP A 308 10.07 16.62 9.34
CA ASP A 308 10.64 16.02 8.13
C ASP A 308 10.05 14.62 7.88
N ARG A 309 8.73 14.45 8.08
CA ARG A 309 8.07 13.16 7.90
C ARG A 309 7.45 13.09 6.50
N PRO A 310 7.97 12.25 5.59
CA PRO A 310 7.40 12.12 4.24
C PRO A 310 6.08 11.35 4.22
N GLY A 311 5.72 10.67 5.31
CA GLY A 311 4.41 10.04 5.47
C GLY A 311 4.42 8.88 6.46
N VAL A 312 3.49 7.94 6.28
CA VAL A 312 3.69 6.56 6.72
C VAL A 312 4.93 6.04 5.98
N ASP A 313 5.84 5.37 6.69
CA ASP A 313 7.06 4.81 6.07
C ASP A 313 6.69 3.54 5.28
N ILE A 314 6.11 3.74 4.10
CA ILE A 314 5.65 2.68 3.22
C ILE A 314 6.84 2.23 2.39
N PHE A 315 7.61 1.26 2.90
CA PHE A 315 8.47 0.44 2.06
C PHE A 315 7.57 -0.57 1.37
N PRO A 316 7.23 -0.46 0.07
CA PRO A 316 6.21 -1.35 -0.49
C PRO A 316 6.76 -2.76 -0.78
N PHE A 317 8.08 -2.89 -0.81
CA PHE A 317 8.80 -4.10 -1.19
C PHE A 317 10.19 -4.08 -0.57
N VAL A 318 10.80 -5.26 -0.57
CA VAL A 318 12.16 -5.49 -0.12
C VAL A 318 12.86 -6.42 -1.08
N THR A 319 14.18 -6.35 -1.12
CA THR A 319 14.99 -7.32 -1.87
C THR A 319 15.50 -8.42 -0.94
N MET A 320 15.25 -9.67 -1.30
CA MET A 320 15.89 -10.82 -0.67
C MET A 320 16.92 -11.41 -1.64
N GLN A 321 18.10 -11.75 -1.14
CA GLN A 321 19.20 -12.23 -1.99
C GLN A 321 20.04 -13.31 -1.34
N GLY A 322 20.64 -14.16 -2.16
CA GLY A 322 21.39 -15.29 -1.64
C GLY A 322 22.03 -16.13 -2.71
N THR A 323 22.32 -17.37 -2.33
CA THR A 323 22.89 -18.39 -3.21
C THR A 323 22.04 -19.65 -3.19
N VAL A 324 22.02 -20.35 -4.32
CA VAL A 324 21.55 -21.73 -4.41
C VAL A 324 22.74 -22.63 -4.72
N SER A 325 22.86 -23.76 -4.03
CA SER A 325 23.97 -24.72 -4.17
C SER A 325 23.47 -26.18 -4.13
N LEU A 326 24.28 -27.12 -4.63
CA LEU A 326 24.00 -28.55 -4.50
C LEU A 326 24.50 -29.06 -3.16
N ARG A 327 23.73 -29.93 -2.48
CA ARG A 327 24.10 -30.52 -1.17
C ARG A 327 25.47 -31.21 -1.15
N ASN A 328 25.86 -31.81 -2.27
CA ASN A 328 27.13 -32.52 -2.40
C ASN A 328 28.33 -31.57 -2.67
N GLY A 329 28.11 -30.27 -2.89
CA GLY A 329 29.13 -29.29 -3.22
C GLY A 329 29.71 -29.43 -4.62
N GLU A 330 29.12 -30.27 -5.48
CA GLU A 330 29.54 -30.41 -6.87
C GLU A 330 29.17 -29.15 -7.68
N PRO A 331 29.83 -28.89 -8.82
CA PRO A 331 29.45 -27.82 -9.72
C PRO A 331 28.00 -27.97 -10.22
N MET A 332 27.35 -26.86 -10.52
CA MET A 332 26.00 -26.84 -11.09
C MET A 332 25.89 -27.61 -12.41
N SER A 333 26.97 -27.64 -13.21
CA SER A 333 27.08 -28.46 -14.42
C SER A 333 27.01 -29.97 -14.18
N SER A 334 26.97 -30.45 -12.93
CA SER A 334 26.79 -31.87 -12.60
C SER A 334 25.34 -32.33 -12.72
N LEU A 335 24.38 -31.39 -12.78
CA LEU A 335 22.98 -31.67 -13.07
C LEU A 335 22.79 -32.20 -14.51
N PRO A 336 21.69 -32.90 -14.81
CA PRO A 336 21.38 -33.37 -16.15
C PRO A 336 21.39 -32.26 -17.20
N ALA A 337 21.81 -32.60 -18.42
CA ALA A 337 21.83 -31.63 -19.49
C ALA A 337 20.42 -31.17 -19.85
N GLY A 338 20.21 -29.85 -19.86
CA GLY A 338 18.90 -29.24 -20.08
C GLY A 338 18.21 -28.76 -18.80
N THR A 339 18.78 -29.00 -17.62
CA THR A 339 18.20 -28.54 -16.36
C THR A 339 18.04 -27.03 -16.28
N SER A 340 16.87 -26.61 -15.78
CA SER A 340 16.61 -25.24 -15.33
C SER A 340 16.54 -25.22 -13.81
N ILE A 341 17.07 -24.17 -13.19
CA ILE A 341 16.94 -23.94 -11.74
C ILE A 341 16.03 -22.75 -11.52
N TYR A 342 15.09 -22.88 -10.61
CA TYR A 342 14.20 -21.81 -10.18
C TYR A 342 14.46 -21.50 -8.72
N VAL A 343 14.63 -20.22 -8.37
CA VAL A 343 14.56 -19.74 -6.99
C VAL A 343 13.30 -18.89 -6.89
N VAL A 344 12.40 -19.28 -5.99
CA VAL A 344 11.00 -18.84 -6.01
C VAL A 344 10.56 -18.43 -4.61
N ALA A 345 9.91 -17.28 -4.51
CA ALA A 345 9.17 -16.87 -3.33
C ALA A 345 7.69 -17.19 -3.52
N LEU A 346 7.26 -18.34 -3.01
CA LEU A 346 5.89 -18.84 -3.15
C LEU A 346 4.94 -18.14 -2.16
N LYS A 347 3.68 -17.96 -2.56
CA LYS A 347 2.61 -17.40 -1.70
C LYS A 347 2.21 -18.36 -0.58
N TYR A 348 2.21 -19.65 -0.90
CA TYR A 348 1.85 -20.74 0.01
C TYR A 348 2.92 -21.84 0.00
N ARG A 349 2.89 -22.69 1.02
CA ARG A 349 3.74 -23.87 1.08
C ARG A 349 3.49 -24.77 -0.14
N PRO A 350 4.54 -25.18 -0.88
CA PRO A 350 4.35 -26.04 -2.05
C PRO A 350 3.86 -27.43 -1.63
N SER A 351 2.98 -28.02 -2.45
CA SER A 351 2.53 -29.40 -2.30
C SER A 351 2.32 -30.06 -3.67
N GLY A 352 2.95 -31.21 -3.89
CA GLY A 352 2.92 -31.90 -5.19
C GLY A 352 3.65 -31.15 -6.30
N ASP A 353 3.46 -31.62 -7.53
CA ASP A 353 4.04 -31.02 -8.73
C ASP A 353 3.42 -29.63 -8.98
N ILE A 354 4.25 -28.63 -9.25
CA ILE A 354 3.82 -27.23 -9.40
C ILE A 354 4.41 -26.59 -10.66
N VAL A 355 3.65 -25.67 -11.26
CA VAL A 355 4.13 -24.78 -12.34
C VAL A 355 4.57 -23.47 -11.68
N VAL A 356 5.86 -23.34 -11.36
CA VAL A 356 6.37 -22.16 -10.61
C VAL A 356 6.38 -20.87 -11.43
N THR A 357 6.24 -20.96 -12.75
CA THR A 357 6.13 -19.79 -13.63
C THR A 357 4.71 -19.22 -13.68
N ASP A 358 3.75 -19.84 -12.98
CA ASP A 358 2.40 -19.31 -12.86
C ASP A 358 2.40 -18.15 -11.84
N PRO A 359 2.09 -16.90 -12.23
CA PRO A 359 2.04 -15.76 -11.31
C PRO A 359 0.99 -15.93 -10.21
N ALA A 360 0.04 -16.86 -10.36
CA ALA A 360 -0.87 -17.23 -9.27
C ALA A 360 -0.14 -17.92 -8.09
N VAL A 361 1.06 -18.47 -8.31
CA VAL A 361 1.75 -19.35 -7.35
C VAL A 361 2.85 -18.62 -6.55
N SER A 362 3.52 -17.64 -7.16
CA SER A 362 4.66 -16.93 -6.57
C SER A 362 4.48 -15.42 -6.54
N PHE A 363 5.21 -14.76 -5.62
CA PHE A 363 5.41 -13.32 -5.68
C PHE A 363 6.48 -12.95 -6.71
N ASP A 364 7.58 -13.70 -6.71
CA ASP A 364 8.69 -13.49 -7.63
C ASP A 364 9.45 -14.81 -7.86
N ILE A 365 10.12 -14.90 -9.00
CA ILE A 365 10.88 -16.05 -9.47
C ILE A 365 12.12 -15.61 -10.25
N GLN A 366 13.28 -16.12 -9.86
CA GLN A 366 14.47 -16.07 -10.68
C GLN A 366 14.71 -17.42 -11.35
N THR A 367 14.79 -17.41 -12.68
CA THR A 367 15.05 -18.60 -13.49
C THR A 367 16.49 -18.59 -14.01
N PHE A 368 17.18 -19.72 -13.84
CA PHE A 368 18.48 -19.98 -14.43
C PHE A 368 18.33 -21.05 -15.51
N THR A 369 18.62 -20.68 -16.75
CA THR A 369 18.59 -21.60 -17.88
C THR A 369 19.78 -22.56 -17.85
N TRP A 370 19.71 -23.66 -18.60
CA TRP A 370 20.85 -24.58 -18.72
C TRP A 370 22.15 -23.89 -19.15
N ALA A 371 22.10 -22.81 -19.93
CA ALA A 371 23.30 -22.07 -20.32
C ALA A 371 24.02 -21.43 -19.12
N GLU A 372 23.26 -21.03 -18.10
CA GLU A 372 23.75 -20.42 -16.85
C GLU A 372 24.09 -21.49 -15.80
N VAL A 373 23.34 -22.59 -15.77
CA VAL A 373 23.57 -23.74 -14.88
C VAL A 373 24.81 -24.54 -15.30
N ASN A 374 25.08 -24.67 -16.61
CA ASN A 374 26.21 -25.43 -17.14
C ASN A 374 27.54 -24.68 -17.02
N THR A 375 27.91 -24.34 -15.80
CA THR A 375 29.15 -23.65 -15.45
C THR A 375 29.93 -24.47 -14.40
N SER A 376 31.21 -24.16 -14.24
CA SER A 376 32.01 -24.74 -13.16
C SER A 376 31.74 -24.11 -11.78
N ALA A 377 30.74 -23.23 -11.67
CA ALA A 377 30.35 -22.62 -10.41
C ALA A 377 29.67 -23.67 -9.52
N THR A 378 29.90 -23.58 -8.21
CA THR A 378 29.28 -24.46 -7.20
C THR A 378 28.01 -23.85 -6.60
N PHE A 379 27.70 -22.61 -6.97
CA PHE A 379 26.50 -21.88 -6.56
C PHE A 379 26.06 -20.91 -7.65
N LEU A 380 24.79 -20.49 -7.59
CA LEU A 380 24.25 -19.39 -8.39
C LEU A 380 23.73 -18.32 -7.43
N ASP A 381 24.09 -17.06 -7.68
CA ASP A 381 23.58 -15.91 -6.95
C ASP A 381 22.18 -15.55 -7.43
N TRP A 382 21.28 -15.25 -6.51
CA TRP A 382 19.91 -14.87 -6.81
C TRP A 382 19.46 -13.64 -6.02
N SER A 383 18.44 -12.94 -6.55
CA SER A 383 17.81 -11.76 -6.00
C SER A 383 16.33 -11.75 -6.38
N LEU A 384 15.44 -11.57 -5.40
CA LEU A 384 14.00 -11.48 -5.58
C LEU A 384 13.44 -10.19 -4.98
N LEU A 385 12.47 -9.57 -5.64
CA LEU A 385 11.73 -8.39 -5.19
C LEU A 385 10.39 -8.83 -4.60
N LEU A 386 10.17 -8.59 -3.30
CA LEU A 386 9.05 -9.16 -2.55
C LEU A 386 8.29 -8.08 -1.81
N PRO A 387 6.97 -8.24 -1.54
CA PRO A 387 6.27 -7.32 -0.65
C PRO A 387 6.93 -7.24 0.73
N SER A 388 7.05 -6.03 1.27
CA SER A 388 7.50 -5.81 2.64
C SER A 388 6.50 -6.40 3.63
N ASP A 389 6.93 -6.61 4.88
CA ASP A 389 6.06 -6.99 6.01
C ASP A 389 5.07 -8.12 5.70
N SER A 390 5.52 -9.06 4.86
CA SER A 390 4.76 -10.24 4.48
C SER A 390 5.53 -11.51 4.84
N ILE A 391 4.94 -12.65 4.51
CA ILE A 391 5.55 -13.96 4.65
C ILE A 391 5.57 -14.60 3.27
N VAL A 392 6.73 -15.14 2.90
CA VAL A 392 6.91 -15.93 1.68
C VAL A 392 7.36 -17.34 2.04
N TYR A 393 7.17 -18.26 1.11
CA TYR A 393 7.74 -19.59 1.15
C TYR A 393 8.90 -19.66 0.16
N LEU A 394 10.12 -19.50 0.66
CA LEU A 394 11.32 -19.39 -0.18
C LEU A 394 11.90 -20.78 -0.48
N TRP A 395 11.87 -21.15 -1.77
CA TRP A 395 12.28 -22.46 -2.26
C TRP A 395 13.17 -22.35 -3.50
N ALA A 396 13.94 -23.40 -3.75
CA ALA A 396 14.59 -23.63 -5.02
C ALA A 396 14.26 -25.02 -5.57
N PHE A 397 14.11 -25.09 -6.88
CA PHE A 397 13.77 -26.30 -7.61
C PHE A 397 14.70 -26.48 -8.81
N ALA A 398 15.08 -27.71 -9.12
CA ALA A 398 15.78 -28.04 -10.35
C ALA A 398 14.87 -28.93 -11.22
N ASP A 399 14.34 -28.36 -12.30
CA ASP A 399 13.59 -29.08 -13.35
C ASP A 399 14.60 -29.86 -14.18
N THR A 400 14.67 -31.17 -13.94
CA THR A 400 15.74 -32.01 -14.52
C THR A 400 15.35 -32.73 -15.79
N ASP A 401 14.06 -32.83 -16.09
CA ASP A 401 13.54 -33.46 -17.30
C ASP A 401 12.97 -32.47 -18.33
N GLY A 402 12.86 -31.19 -17.96
CA GLY A 402 12.54 -30.06 -18.82
C GLY A 402 11.06 -29.99 -19.18
N ASP A 403 10.18 -30.54 -18.35
CA ASP A 403 8.74 -30.56 -18.62
C ASP A 403 8.00 -29.30 -18.10
N GLY A 404 8.70 -28.43 -17.35
CA GLY A 404 8.17 -27.19 -16.80
C GLY A 404 7.33 -27.37 -15.53
N LEU A 405 7.21 -28.59 -15.02
CA LEU A 405 6.75 -28.89 -13.68
C LEU A 405 7.96 -29.05 -12.78
N VAL A 406 7.81 -28.64 -11.53
CA VAL A 406 8.84 -28.88 -10.51
C VAL A 406 8.25 -29.57 -9.30
N ASN A 407 9.14 -30.05 -8.41
CA ASN A 407 8.80 -30.82 -7.22
C ASN A 407 8.33 -32.25 -7.55
N GLY A 408 8.74 -32.74 -8.73
CA GLY A 408 8.48 -34.09 -9.19
C GLY A 408 9.43 -35.13 -8.57
N PRO A 409 9.10 -36.43 -8.68
CA PRO A 409 9.94 -37.50 -8.13
C PRO A 409 11.36 -37.53 -8.73
N GLY A 410 12.36 -37.32 -7.87
CA GLY A 410 13.78 -37.40 -8.24
C GLY A 410 14.41 -36.05 -8.62
N GLU A 411 13.62 -34.98 -8.62
CA GLU A 411 14.11 -33.63 -8.84
C GLU A 411 14.76 -33.07 -7.57
N PRO A 412 15.94 -32.44 -7.66
CA PRO A 412 16.52 -31.74 -6.53
C PRO A 412 15.67 -30.54 -6.12
N ILE A 413 15.32 -30.46 -4.84
CA ILE A 413 14.61 -29.32 -4.24
C ILE A 413 15.31 -28.86 -2.98
N GLY A 414 15.05 -27.62 -2.56
CA GLY A 414 15.56 -27.06 -1.32
C GLY A 414 14.68 -25.93 -0.82
N ALA A 415 14.43 -25.89 0.49
CA ALA A 415 13.76 -24.77 1.15
C ALA A 415 14.78 -23.98 1.97
N PHE A 416 14.66 -22.65 1.98
CA PHE A 416 15.26 -21.88 3.05
C PHE A 416 14.58 -22.23 4.39
N ASN A 417 15.30 -22.17 5.51
CA ASN A 417 14.74 -22.52 6.82
C ASN A 417 13.92 -23.83 6.80
N ALA A 418 14.53 -24.95 6.37
CA ALA A 418 13.83 -26.20 6.10
C ALA A 418 12.98 -26.75 7.27
N ALA A 419 13.29 -26.35 8.51
CA ALA A 419 12.49 -26.70 9.69
C ALA A 419 11.09 -26.06 9.67
N GLU A 420 10.96 -24.90 9.05
CA GLU A 420 9.72 -24.12 8.86
C GLU A 420 9.26 -24.17 7.38
N HIS A 421 9.71 -25.17 6.62
CA HIS A 421 9.22 -25.43 5.26
C HIS A 421 9.34 -24.25 4.27
N GLY A 422 10.37 -23.40 4.39
CA GLY A 422 10.51 -22.22 3.52
C GLY A 422 9.88 -20.96 4.08
N LYS A 423 9.06 -21.06 5.14
CA LYS A 423 8.34 -19.92 5.70
C LYS A 423 9.31 -18.87 6.21
N THR A 424 9.23 -17.68 5.61
CA THR A 424 10.21 -16.61 5.82
C THR A 424 9.52 -15.25 5.83
N PRO A 425 9.59 -14.49 6.94
CA PRO A 425 9.11 -13.11 6.96
C PRO A 425 10.05 -12.22 6.14
N THR A 426 9.50 -11.29 5.35
CA THR A 426 10.27 -10.37 4.51
C THR A 426 10.77 -9.15 5.29
N GLY A 427 9.96 -8.65 6.24
CA GLY A 427 10.24 -7.43 7.01
C GLY A 427 10.27 -6.16 6.15
N GLN A 428 10.78 -5.07 6.71
CA GLN A 428 10.83 -3.74 6.05
C GLN A 428 12.11 -3.47 5.25
N GLU A 429 13.22 -4.15 5.58
CA GLU A 429 14.52 -3.90 4.94
C GLU A 429 14.94 -5.03 3.98
N GLY A 430 14.25 -6.18 4.02
CA GLY A 430 14.74 -7.40 3.39
C GLY A 430 16.03 -7.89 4.04
N PHE A 431 16.64 -8.92 3.46
CA PHE A 431 17.96 -9.39 3.91
C PHE A 431 18.64 -10.28 2.87
N GLY A 432 19.96 -10.35 3.00
CA GLY A 432 20.84 -11.16 2.14
C GLY A 432 21.51 -12.33 2.86
N GLY A 433 22.41 -13.00 2.15
CA GLY A 433 23.23 -14.08 2.71
C GLY A 433 22.45 -15.38 2.92
N ILE A 434 21.33 -15.52 2.21
CA ILE A 434 20.48 -16.71 2.26
C ILE A 434 21.16 -17.84 1.48
N GLU A 435 21.19 -19.04 2.05
CA GLU A 435 21.71 -20.24 1.39
C GLU A 435 20.59 -21.26 1.24
N ILE A 436 20.27 -21.62 -0.01
CA ILE A 436 19.32 -22.69 -0.33
C ILE A 436 20.11 -23.87 -0.89
N ILE A 437 19.94 -25.05 -0.28
CA ILE A 437 20.68 -26.25 -0.64
C ILE A 437 19.74 -27.23 -1.34
N LEU A 438 19.95 -27.44 -2.63
CA LEU A 438 19.25 -28.43 -3.44
C LEU A 438 19.66 -29.86 -3.07
N SER A 439 18.68 -30.73 -2.90
CA SER A 439 18.85 -32.12 -2.50
C SER A 439 17.81 -33.00 -3.19
N SER A 440 18.22 -34.17 -3.67
CA SER A 440 17.34 -35.20 -4.23
C SER A 440 16.64 -36.07 -3.18
N ASP A 441 17.01 -35.91 -1.90
CA ASP A 441 16.58 -36.77 -0.78
C ASP A 441 15.34 -36.24 -0.01
N PHE A 442 14.50 -35.41 -0.63
CA PHE A 442 13.35 -34.80 0.06
C PHE A 442 12.13 -35.70 0.17
#